data_AF-A0A962I781-F1
#
_entry.id   AF-A0A962I781-F1
#
_cell.length_a   1.000
_cell.length_b   1.000
_cell.length_c   1.000
_cell.angle_alpha   90.00
_cell.angle_beta   90.00
_cell.angle_gamma   90.00
#
_symmetry.space_group_name_H-M   'P 1'
#
loop_
_entity.id
_entity.type
_entity.pdbx_description
1 polymer ?
#
loop_
_entity_poly.entity_id
_entity_poly.type
_entity_poly.pdbx_seq_one_letter_code
_entity_poly.pdbx_strand_id
1 'polypeptide(L)'
;GQQLFPTVIAGILVASILSAIMSTADSQLLVAASCVTHDLPARPGGPGALRLARWTVLLLSAVALLLALYAPQSVFQRVLFAWHAVGSAFTPLVLLLLAGRRIAPAAISASLLTGSLGTILLSWLPDTPGDWLERWLPFSLALLLAWLGSRPGLPLRHPEN
;
A
#
# COMPACT_ATOMS: atom_id res chain seq x y z
N GLY A 1 14.13 35.83 13.47
CA GLY A 1 13.02 34.93 13.84
C GLY A 1 13.17 34.58 15.30
N GLN A 2 12.13 34.78 16.11
CA GLN A 2 12.15 34.47 17.53
C GLN A 2 12.48 32.97 17.74
N GLN A 3 13.44 32.67 18.61
CA GLN A 3 13.73 31.30 19.03
C GLN A 3 12.53 30.81 19.85
N LEU A 4 11.64 30.02 19.22
CA LEU A 4 10.46 29.43 19.86
C LEU A 4 10.82 28.50 21.03
N PHE A 5 12.05 27.97 21.06
CA PHE A 5 12.58 27.11 22.12
C PHE A 5 14.06 27.38 22.39
N PRO A 6 14.55 27.11 23.61
CA PRO A 6 15.98 27.02 23.92
C PRO A 6 16.71 26.02 23.02
N THR A 7 17.94 26.32 22.61
CA THR A 7 18.74 25.50 21.68
C THR A 7 18.83 24.02 22.09
N VAL A 8 18.96 23.75 23.39
CA VAL A 8 19.00 22.39 23.93
C VAL A 8 17.69 21.64 23.68
N ILE A 9 16.55 22.30 23.89
CA ILE A 9 15.22 21.71 23.69
C ILE A 9 14.94 21.49 22.21
N ALA A 10 15.30 22.45 21.34
CA ALA A 10 15.19 22.28 19.90
C ALA A 10 16.00 21.08 19.38
N GLY A 11 17.22 20.88 19.89
CA GLY A 11 18.05 19.73 19.56
C GLY A 11 17.42 18.40 19.99
N ILE A 12 16.89 18.32 21.21
CA ILE A 12 16.19 17.13 21.72
C ILE A 12 14.94 16.82 20.87
N LEU A 13 14.16 17.83 20.50
CA LEU A 13 12.95 17.64 19.68
C LEU A 13 13.27 17.11 18.29
N VAL A 14 14.27 17.67 17.61
CA VAL A 14 14.69 17.19 16.29
C VAL A 14 15.22 15.76 16.38
N ALA A 15 16.06 15.45 17.37
CA ALA A 15 16.55 14.09 17.60
C ALA A 15 15.42 13.09 17.86
N SER A 16 14.42 13.49 18.66
CA SER A 16 13.25 12.66 18.98
C SER A 16 12.41 12.35 17.74
N ILE A 17 12.13 13.36 16.91
CA ILE A 17 11.36 13.18 15.66
C ILE A 17 12.13 12.32 14.66
N LEU A 18 13.43 12.57 14.48
CA LEU A 18 14.27 11.76 13.59
C LEU A 18 14.32 10.30 14.05
N SER A 19 14.48 10.05 15.36
CA SER A 19 14.43 8.70 15.93
C SER A 19 13.09 8.01 15.68
N ALA A 20 11.97 8.72 15.86
CA ALA A 20 10.64 8.18 15.56
C ALA A 20 10.47 7.83 14.08
N ILE A 21 10.95 8.68 13.16
CA ILE A 21 10.90 8.42 11.71
C ILE A 21 11.75 7.21 11.34
N MET A 22 12.97 7.09 11.88
CA MET A 22 13.84 5.94 11.61
C MET A 22 13.19 4.63 12.07
N SER A 23 12.61 4.59 13.27
CA SER A 23 11.91 3.38 13.75
C SER A 23 10.74 2.96 12.85
N THR A 24 10.01 3.93 12.29
CA THR A 24 8.92 3.66 11.35
C THR A 24 9.48 3.16 10.03
N ALA A 25 10.51 3.82 9.48
CA ALA A 25 11.15 3.42 8.23
C ALA A 25 11.73 1.99 8.32
N ASP A 26 12.40 1.66 9.42
CA ASP A 26 12.96 0.34 9.67
C ASP A 26 11.86 -0.74 9.67
N SER A 27 10.73 -0.48 10.34
CA SER A 27 9.60 -1.41 10.37
C SER A 27 9.00 -1.64 8.98
N GLN A 28 8.86 -0.59 8.15
CA GLN A 28 8.31 -0.72 6.79
C GLN A 28 9.27 -1.46 5.85
N LEU A 29 10.58 -1.20 5.96
CA LEU A 29 11.61 -1.93 5.19
C LEU A 29 11.65 -3.41 5.58
N LEU A 30 11.54 -3.72 6.86
CA LEU A 30 11.49 -5.11 7.35
C LEU A 30 10.23 -5.83 6.85
N VAL A 31 9.05 -5.18 6.93
CA VAL A 31 7.80 -5.75 6.43
C VAL A 31 7.90 -6.01 4.93
N ALA A 32 8.37 -5.05 4.14
CA ALA A 32 8.55 -5.22 2.70
C ALA A 32 9.54 -6.34 2.36
N ALA A 33 10.67 -6.42 3.06
CA ALA A 33 11.65 -7.49 2.90
C ALA A 33 11.07 -8.86 3.29
N SER A 34 10.23 -8.92 4.33
CA SER A 34 9.54 -10.14 4.74
C SER A 34 8.54 -10.60 3.68
N CYS A 35 7.77 -9.70 3.07
CA CYS A 35 6.86 -10.06 1.98
C CYS A 35 7.64 -10.65 0.80
N VAL A 36 8.71 -9.98 0.36
CA VAL A 36 9.54 -10.44 -0.75
C VAL A 36 10.20 -11.79 -0.45
N THR A 37 10.71 -12.00 0.75
CA THR A 37 11.35 -13.28 1.10
C THR A 37 10.38 -14.44 1.28
N HIS A 38 9.14 -14.17 1.69
CA HIS A 38 8.10 -15.18 1.85
C HIS A 38 7.42 -15.53 0.52
N ASP A 39 7.12 -14.52 -0.31
CA ASP A 39 6.37 -14.71 -1.55
C ASP A 39 7.25 -15.21 -2.71
N LEU A 40 8.56 -14.93 -2.71
CA LEU A 40 9.48 -15.51 -3.69
C LEU A 40 9.94 -16.92 -3.25
N PRO A 41 10.19 -17.84 -4.21
CA PRO A 41 10.47 -19.26 -3.95
C PRO A 41 11.82 -19.56 -3.28
N ALA A 42 12.49 -18.58 -2.67
CA ALA A 42 13.64 -18.83 -1.82
C ALA A 42 13.17 -19.59 -0.58
N ARG A 43 13.63 -20.84 -0.40
CA ARG A 43 13.25 -21.69 0.75
C ARG A 43 13.25 -20.89 2.06
N PRO A 44 12.11 -20.81 2.78
CA PRO A 44 12.02 -20.14 4.07
C PRO A 44 13.09 -20.68 5.03
N GLY A 45 13.79 -19.78 5.74
CA GLY A 45 14.76 -20.14 6.79
C GLY A 45 16.17 -20.54 6.32
N GLY A 46 16.46 -20.57 5.02
CA GLY A 46 17.82 -20.84 4.51
C GLY A 46 18.73 -19.60 4.51
N PRO A 47 20.07 -19.76 4.42
CA PRO A 47 21.02 -18.65 4.22
C PRO A 47 20.74 -17.78 2.97
N GLY A 48 19.93 -18.29 2.03
CA GLY A 48 19.43 -17.55 0.88
C GLY A 48 18.34 -16.52 1.25
N ALA A 49 17.49 -16.82 2.23
CA ALA A 49 16.41 -15.93 2.66
C ALA A 49 16.96 -14.66 3.33
N LEU A 50 17.97 -14.81 4.21
CA LEU A 50 18.63 -13.66 4.85
C LEU A 50 19.37 -12.78 3.83
N ARG A 51 20.02 -13.40 2.84
CA ARG A 51 20.67 -12.65 1.75
C ARG A 51 19.65 -11.90 0.91
N LEU A 52 18.54 -12.54 0.55
CA LEU A 52 17.45 -11.91 -0.21
C LEU A 52 16.86 -10.72 0.58
N ALA A 53 16.55 -10.88 1.87
CA ALA A 53 16.07 -9.78 2.70
C ALA A 53 17.02 -8.58 2.72
N ARG A 54 18.32 -8.80 2.91
CA ARG A 54 19.33 -7.72 2.92
C ARG A 54 19.39 -6.99 1.57
N TRP A 55 19.35 -7.73 0.47
CA TRP A 55 19.31 -7.14 -0.88
C TRP A 55 18.03 -6.35 -1.13
N THR A 56 16.89 -6.84 -0.67
CA THR A 56 15.61 -6.12 -0.76
C THR A 56 15.66 -4.81 0.01
N VAL A 57 16.16 -4.81 1.25
CA VAL A 57 16.29 -3.57 2.05
C VAL A 57 17.24 -2.57 1.38
N LEU A 58 18.38 -3.03 0.88
CA LEU A 58 19.34 -2.17 0.16
C LEU A 58 18.70 -1.55 -1.09
N LEU A 59 17.99 -2.34 -1.89
CA LEU A 59 17.35 -1.88 -3.11
C LEU A 59 16.20 -0.89 -2.81
N LEU A 60 15.34 -1.20 -1.84
CA LEU A 60 14.27 -0.29 -1.42
C LEU A 60 14.82 1.03 -0.88
N SER A 61 15.88 0.99 -0.09
CA SER A 61 16.54 2.19 0.45
C SER A 61 17.16 3.04 -0.66
N ALA A 62 17.80 2.41 -1.65
CA ALA A 62 18.35 3.11 -2.80
C ALA A 62 17.26 3.79 -3.65
N VAL A 63 16.15 3.08 -3.93
CA VAL A 63 15.00 3.64 -4.66
C VAL A 63 14.36 4.79 -3.88
N ALA A 64 14.17 4.64 -2.56
CA ALA A 64 13.63 5.69 -1.71
C ALA A 64 14.52 6.95 -1.72
N LEU A 65 15.84 6.78 -1.65
CA LEU A 65 16.79 7.90 -1.74
C LEU A 65 16.73 8.59 -3.11
N LEU A 66 16.69 7.84 -4.21
CA LEU A 66 16.56 8.40 -5.55
C LEU A 66 15.24 9.18 -5.70
N LEU A 67 14.14 8.65 -5.18
CA LEU A 67 12.86 9.34 -5.17
C LEU A 67 12.90 10.60 -4.29
N ALA A 68 13.60 10.56 -3.15
CA ALA A 68 13.74 11.73 -2.29
C ALA A 68 14.56 12.85 -2.94
N LEU A 69 15.56 12.52 -3.76
CA LEU A 69 16.45 13.49 -4.39
C LEU A 69 15.91 14.07 -5.70
N TYR A 70 15.30 13.25 -6.55
CA TYR A 70 14.99 13.64 -7.94
C TYR A 70 13.50 13.83 -8.23
N ALA A 71 12.63 13.36 -7.35
CA ALA A 71 11.24 13.23 -7.71
C ALA A 71 10.47 14.56 -7.45
N PRO A 72 9.76 15.11 -8.45
CA PRO A 72 9.28 16.51 -8.41
C PRO A 72 8.11 16.76 -7.43
N GLN A 73 7.26 15.75 -7.21
CA GLN A 73 6.14 15.80 -6.27
C GLN A 73 6.57 15.57 -4.82
N SER A 74 5.87 16.22 -3.87
CA SER A 74 6.13 16.09 -2.44
C SER A 74 5.94 14.65 -1.94
N VAL A 75 6.64 14.28 -0.86
CA VAL A 75 6.51 12.96 -0.23
C VAL A 75 5.07 12.66 0.15
N PHE A 76 4.35 13.66 0.67
CA PHE A 76 2.94 13.52 1.04
C PHE A 76 2.05 13.13 -0.15
N GLN A 77 2.21 13.78 -1.31
CA GLN A 77 1.43 13.45 -2.50
C GLN A 77 1.70 12.02 -3.00
N ARG A 78 2.96 11.57 -2.92
CA ARG A 78 3.34 10.19 -3.30
C ARG A 78 2.70 9.15 -2.38
N VAL A 79 2.68 9.43 -1.08
CA VAL A 79 2.05 8.55 -0.08
C VAL A 79 0.54 8.49 -0.31
N LEU A 80 -0.12 9.62 -0.55
CA LEU A 80 -1.55 9.65 -0.88
C LEU A 80 -1.86 8.85 -2.15
N PHE A 81 -1.07 9.04 -3.21
CA PHE A 81 -1.21 8.28 -4.44
C PHE A 81 -1.08 6.77 -4.21
N ALA A 82 -0.05 6.33 -3.49
CA ALA A 82 0.13 4.92 -3.15
C ALA A 82 -1.05 4.38 -2.33
N TRP A 83 -1.52 5.15 -1.34
CA TRP A 83 -2.68 4.79 -0.52
C TRP A 83 -3.96 4.69 -1.34
N HIS A 84 -4.16 5.57 -2.33
CA HIS A 84 -5.29 5.50 -3.24
C HIS A 84 -5.24 4.22 -4.09
N ALA A 85 -4.09 3.85 -4.65
CA ALA A 85 -3.95 2.65 -5.47
C ALA A 85 -4.15 1.36 -4.66
N VAL A 86 -3.73 1.34 -3.40
CA VAL A 86 -4.01 0.24 -2.46
C VAL A 86 -5.49 0.22 -2.09
N GLY A 87 -6.05 1.38 -1.75
CA GLY A 87 -7.46 1.54 -1.41
C GLY A 87 -8.41 1.09 -2.51
N SER A 88 -8.13 1.47 -3.76
CA SER A 88 -8.94 1.07 -4.93
C SER A 88 -8.88 -0.43 -5.23
N ALA A 89 -7.76 -1.10 -4.90
CA ALA A 89 -7.59 -2.54 -5.10
C ALA A 89 -8.30 -3.38 -4.03
N PHE A 90 -8.06 -3.08 -2.75
CA PHE A 90 -8.47 -3.97 -1.65
C PHE A 90 -9.85 -3.63 -1.08
N THR A 91 -10.19 -2.35 -0.97
CA THR A 91 -11.45 -1.91 -0.35
C THR A 91 -12.69 -2.54 -0.99
N PRO A 92 -12.82 -2.63 -2.33
CA PRO A 92 -14.00 -3.25 -2.94
C PRO A 92 -14.22 -4.71 -2.53
N LEU A 93 -13.13 -5.47 -2.44
CA LEU A 93 -13.16 -6.86 -2.01
C LEU A 93 -13.56 -6.93 -0.54
N VAL A 94 -12.89 -6.18 0.33
CA VAL A 94 -13.18 -6.17 1.77
C VAL A 94 -14.64 -5.82 2.04
N LEU A 95 -15.20 -4.81 1.36
CA LEU A 95 -16.62 -4.44 1.49
C LEU A 95 -17.57 -5.58 1.12
N LEU A 96 -17.31 -6.30 0.03
CA LEU A 96 -18.14 -7.41 -0.40
C LEU A 96 -18.01 -8.63 0.53
N LEU A 97 -16.80 -8.90 1.05
CA LEU A 97 -16.61 -9.95 2.06
C LEU A 97 -17.34 -9.62 3.36
N LEU A 98 -17.27 -8.37 3.83
CA LEU A 98 -17.99 -7.90 5.02
C LEU A 98 -19.51 -7.93 4.82
N ALA A 99 -19.98 -7.70 3.59
CA ALA A 99 -21.38 -7.89 3.20
C ALA A 99 -21.81 -9.37 3.09
N GLY A 100 -20.96 -10.32 3.52
CA GLY A 100 -21.27 -11.74 3.54
C GLY A 100 -21.31 -12.39 2.15
N ARG A 101 -20.65 -11.78 1.15
CA ARG A 101 -20.58 -12.37 -0.19
C ARG A 101 -19.33 -13.21 -0.38
N ARG A 102 -19.46 -14.25 -1.22
CA ARG A 102 -18.34 -15.06 -1.70
C ARG A 102 -17.96 -14.58 -3.10
N ILE A 103 -16.69 -14.31 -3.35
CA ILE A 103 -16.19 -13.76 -4.62
C ILE A 103 -15.41 -14.84 -5.37
N ALA A 104 -15.66 -15.00 -6.67
CA ALA A 104 -14.92 -15.93 -7.50
C ALA A 104 -13.43 -15.52 -7.63
N PRO A 105 -12.47 -16.46 -7.65
CA PRO A 105 -11.05 -16.14 -7.73
C PRO A 105 -10.67 -15.25 -8.93
N ALA A 106 -11.30 -15.46 -10.09
CA ALA A 106 -11.06 -14.64 -11.28
C ALA A 106 -11.53 -13.19 -11.10
N ALA A 107 -12.60 -12.96 -10.32
CA ALA A 107 -13.08 -11.61 -10.03
C ALA A 107 -12.25 -10.92 -8.96
N ILE A 108 -11.63 -11.68 -8.04
CA ILE A 108 -10.66 -11.16 -7.07
C ILE A 108 -9.45 -10.57 -7.81
N SER A 109 -8.83 -11.35 -8.71
CA SER A 109 -7.67 -10.88 -9.47
C SER A 109 -8.02 -9.73 -10.42
N ALA A 110 -9.17 -9.80 -11.11
CA ALA A 110 -9.63 -8.71 -11.97
C ALA A 110 -9.86 -7.41 -11.18
N SER A 111 -10.53 -7.48 -10.02
CA SER A 111 -10.75 -6.31 -9.16
C SER A 111 -9.45 -5.69 -8.66
N LEU A 112 -8.50 -6.51 -8.17
CA LEU A 112 -7.19 -6.04 -7.70
C LEU A 112 -6.43 -5.32 -8.82
N LEU A 113 -6.34 -5.95 -9.99
CA LEU A 113 -5.63 -5.39 -11.14
C LEU A 113 -6.29 -4.11 -11.65
N THR A 114 -7.61 -4.11 -11.83
CA THR A 114 -8.35 -2.94 -12.33
C THR A 114 -8.30 -1.78 -11.34
N GLY A 115 -8.40 -2.02 -10.03
CA GLY A 115 -8.29 -0.98 -9.02
C GLY A 115 -6.91 -0.32 -9.02
N SER A 116 -5.85 -1.11 -8.85
CA SER A 116 -4.49 -0.57 -8.78
C SER A 116 -4.00 0.00 -10.11
N LEU A 117 -4.15 -0.73 -11.22
CA LEU A 117 -3.69 -0.24 -12.54
C LEU A 117 -4.55 0.91 -13.02
N GLY A 118 -5.86 0.91 -12.72
CA GLY A 118 -6.74 2.02 -13.06
C GLY A 118 -6.28 3.33 -12.39
N THR A 119 -5.92 3.29 -11.11
CA THR A 119 -5.36 4.46 -10.41
C THR A 119 -4.04 4.92 -11.01
N ILE A 120 -3.15 3.99 -11.38
CA ILE A 120 -1.88 4.33 -12.01
C ILE A 120 -2.10 4.94 -13.40
N LEU A 121 -2.91 4.31 -14.26
CA LEU A 121 -3.11 4.74 -15.64
C LEU A 121 -3.82 6.10 -15.71
N LEU A 122 -4.82 6.33 -14.87
CA LEU A 122 -5.53 7.60 -14.83
C LEU A 122 -4.67 8.74 -14.32
N SER A 123 -3.69 8.49 -13.44
CA SER A 123 -2.76 9.55 -12.99
C SER A 123 -1.84 10.12 -14.07
N TRP A 124 -1.84 9.55 -15.28
CA TRP A 124 -1.13 10.08 -16.45
C TRP A 124 -2.04 10.94 -17.35
N LEU A 125 -3.34 11.01 -17.09
CA LEU A 125 -4.27 11.84 -17.84
C LEU A 125 -4.14 13.32 -17.41
N PRO A 126 -4.49 14.29 -18.27
CA PRO A 126 -4.42 15.70 -17.93
C PRO A 126 -5.45 16.05 -16.83
N ASP A 127 -4.98 16.75 -15.80
CA ASP A 127 -5.80 17.22 -14.67
C ASP A 127 -7.07 17.95 -15.18
N THR A 128 -8.22 17.29 -15.06
CA THR A 128 -9.53 17.93 -15.28
C THR A 128 -9.99 18.59 -13.97
N PRO A 129 -10.74 19.71 -14.02
CA PRO A 129 -11.12 20.42 -12.81
C PRO A 129 -12.00 19.54 -11.93
N GLY A 130 -11.46 19.11 -10.79
CA GLY A 130 -12.17 18.39 -9.73
C GLY A 130 -11.60 17.02 -9.36
N ASP A 131 -10.71 16.42 -10.15
CA ASP A 131 -9.90 15.20 -9.89
C ASP A 131 -10.55 14.02 -9.11
N TRP A 132 -11.88 13.99 -9.08
CA TRP A 132 -12.66 12.98 -8.38
C TRP A 132 -12.83 11.75 -9.27
N LEU A 133 -12.89 11.94 -10.60
CA LEU A 133 -13.03 10.85 -11.56
C LEU A 133 -11.83 9.89 -11.47
N GLU A 134 -10.60 10.38 -11.41
CA GLU A 134 -9.39 9.55 -11.31
C GLU A 134 -9.34 8.73 -10.02
N ARG A 135 -9.98 9.23 -8.96
CA ARG A 135 -10.01 8.60 -7.63
C ARG A 135 -11.15 7.60 -7.49
N TRP A 136 -12.34 7.93 -7.96
CA TRP A 136 -13.54 7.12 -7.81
C TRP A 136 -13.73 6.10 -8.93
N LEU A 137 -13.24 6.39 -10.16
CA LEU A 137 -13.43 5.50 -11.31
C LEU A 137 -12.73 4.14 -11.10
N PRO A 138 -11.44 4.04 -10.72
CA PRO A 138 -10.79 2.75 -10.51
C PRO A 138 -11.46 1.92 -9.42
N PHE A 139 -11.87 2.57 -8.32
CA PHE A 139 -12.58 1.93 -7.23
C PHE A 139 -13.94 1.39 -7.69
N SER A 140 -14.71 2.19 -8.42
CA SER A 140 -16.04 1.79 -8.89
C SER A 140 -15.99 0.63 -9.89
N LEU A 141 -15.02 0.62 -10.80
CA LEU A 141 -14.79 -0.47 -11.74
C LEU A 141 -14.34 -1.76 -11.03
N ALA A 142 -13.38 -1.64 -10.10
CA ALA A 142 -12.96 -2.78 -9.28
C ALA A 142 -14.13 -3.38 -8.49
N LEU A 143 -14.95 -2.53 -7.86
CA LEU A 143 -16.15 -2.95 -7.14
C LEU A 143 -17.17 -3.64 -8.04
N LEU A 144 -17.41 -3.11 -9.23
CA LEU A 144 -18.33 -3.71 -10.19
C LEU A 144 -17.84 -5.10 -10.62
N LEU A 145 -16.57 -5.25 -10.96
CA LEU A 145 -15.98 -6.54 -11.34
C LEU A 145 -16.06 -7.55 -10.18
N ALA A 146 -15.72 -7.13 -8.97
CA ALA A 146 -15.84 -7.97 -7.79
C ALA A 146 -17.29 -8.37 -7.51
N TRP A 147 -18.24 -7.44 -7.67
CA TRP A 147 -19.66 -7.67 -7.43
C TRP A 147 -20.27 -8.63 -8.44
N LEU A 148 -19.94 -8.49 -9.74
CA LEU A 148 -20.39 -9.40 -10.79
C LEU A 148 -19.89 -10.84 -10.57
N GLY A 149 -18.68 -10.99 -10.04
CA GLY A 149 -18.14 -12.28 -9.64
C GLY A 149 -18.55 -12.76 -8.25
N SER A 150 -19.41 -12.02 -7.55
CA SER A 150 -19.84 -12.34 -6.18
C SER A 150 -21.18 -13.07 -6.15
N ARG A 151 -21.33 -13.99 -5.19
CA ARG A 151 -22.57 -14.69 -4.87
C ARG A 151 -22.91 -14.51 -3.39
N PRO A 152 -24.20 -14.53 -2.99
CA PRO A 152 -24.57 -14.56 -1.58
C PRO A 152 -23.86 -15.71 -0.86
N GLY A 153 -23.22 -15.43 0.28
CA GLY A 153 -22.61 -16.46 1.10
C GLY A 153 -23.71 -17.36 1.68
N LEU A 154 -23.51 -18.68 1.60
CA LEU A 154 -24.37 -19.62 2.32
C LEU A 154 -24.30 -19.31 3.82
N PRO A 155 -25.42 -19.37 4.56
CA PRO A 155 -25.40 -19.23 6.01
C PRO A 155 -24.43 -20.25 6.58
N LEU A 156 -23.57 -19.80 7.49
CA LEU A 156 -22.67 -20.68 8.24
C LEU A 156 -23.56 -21.70 8.94
N ARG A 157 -23.47 -22.97 8.52
CA ARG A 157 -24.07 -24.07 9.28
C ARG A 157 -23.34 -24.07 10.62
N HIS A 158 -23.98 -23.59 11.67
CA HIS A 158 -23.52 -23.86 13.02
C HIS A 158 -23.54 -25.39 13.19
N PRO A 159 -22.42 -26.03 13.51
CA PRO A 159 -22.45 -27.43 13.90
C PRO A 159 -23.13 -27.49 15.27
N GLU A 160 -24.44 -27.63 15.25
CA GLU A 160 -25.20 -28.19 16.36
C GLU A 160 -25.12 -29.71 16.24
N ASN A 161 -24.29 -30.30 17.13
CA ASN A 161 -24.31 -31.66 17.72
C ASN A 161 -22.90 -32.10 18.12
#